data_AF-A0A967H5J5-F1
#
_entry.id   AF-A0A967H5J5-F1
#
_cell.length_a   1.000
_cell.length_b   1.000
_cell.length_c   1.000
_cell.angle_alpha   90.00
_cell.angle_beta   90.00
_cell.angle_gamma   90.00
#
_symmetry.space_group_name_H-M   'P 1'
#
loop_
_entity.id
_entity.type
_entity.pdbx_description
1 polymer ?
#
loop_
_entity_poly.entity_id
_entity_poly.type
_entity_poly.pdbx_seq_one_letter_code
_entity_poly.pdbx_strand_id
1 'polypeptide(L)'
;MVQDPADGEGLVNVVLCTEDGDDGRDYIFKFYEELEEDATPRGEDELNCQADDTAVFIPVAATIGGQTVWGEGYTDPYHEVEDRLPNYGLGKQRYMARIQDVPYLVDWFTEHNIPIERAKQDYVNYLPVYLIQDGTPIGSPALAEGDFGLPKFWKKGPTHWCPPTNLLSRNCAGCHATGIEIDYVTIEDGDHTYKGVTTAFDYVDLNITCEKCHGPGSDHAETADPTLIINPTYLTVNASNEVCGQCHASHSGKSANPLGFFKPSYNADYEDTLGRGFFVPGVYELETFINNYDQPSINNTWKEGPFNSWSDGVHSRAHSMELPELLRSVHVDNPYEKLTCASCHDVHSLDAGPATMTVGDYELTNAAYGNNTLCLACHATHGPFEGVSKDDVAVLQLQAGREVTLDGVALTLEGVDLMVALNNVARAVGSHMSKEAGMGGALYTPTDPDNPVGSCASCHMPMIGRLFDNDDDAQYHLDFDANGNIAVAEGNVASHVFDIVWPAQSAIYAETATHDYEIMSNSCSACHDYARLSGDDD
;
A
#
# COMPACT_ATOMS: atom_id res chain seq x y z
N MET A 1 -7.41 -5.37 25.85
CA MET A 1 -6.62 -4.67 26.87
C MET A 1 -5.39 -4.05 26.21
N VAL A 2 -5.04 -2.82 26.57
CA VAL A 2 -3.98 -1.97 26.00
C VAL A 2 -3.27 -1.23 27.15
N GLN A 3 -2.08 -0.65 26.96
CA GLN A 3 -1.38 0.11 28.03
C GLN A 3 -2.20 1.32 28.47
N ASP A 4 -2.23 1.61 29.78
CA ASP A 4 -2.99 2.73 30.31
C ASP A 4 -2.42 4.07 29.77
N PRO A 5 -3.25 4.92 29.12
CA PRO A 5 -2.81 6.24 28.66
C PRO A 5 -2.51 7.24 29.79
N ALA A 6 -2.90 6.96 31.04
CA ALA A 6 -2.70 7.85 32.17
C ALA A 6 -1.26 7.81 32.68
N ASP A 7 -0.70 6.62 32.89
CA ASP A 7 0.61 6.42 33.50
C ASP A 7 1.59 5.60 32.64
N GLY A 8 1.12 5.03 31.52
CA GLY A 8 1.95 4.17 30.68
C GLY A 8 2.28 2.83 31.33
N GLU A 9 1.53 2.41 32.34
CA GLU A 9 1.67 1.10 32.98
C GLU A 9 0.38 0.29 32.82
N GLY A 10 0.40 -0.97 33.23
CA GLY A 10 -0.82 -1.76 33.31
C GLY A 10 -1.56 -2.08 32.00
N LEU A 11 -2.75 -2.66 32.14
CA LEU A 11 -3.61 -3.06 31.03
C LEU A 11 -5.06 -2.59 31.22
N VAL A 12 -5.54 -1.76 30.29
CA VAL A 12 -6.88 -1.16 30.28
C VAL A 12 -7.75 -1.64 29.14
N ASN A 13 -9.08 -1.64 29.32
CA ASN A 13 -10.01 -1.84 28.22
C ASN A 13 -10.19 -0.54 27.42
N VAL A 14 -10.45 -0.67 26.11
CA VAL A 14 -10.65 0.46 25.20
C VAL A 14 -11.91 0.26 24.36
N VAL A 15 -12.66 1.34 24.15
CA VAL A 15 -13.85 1.36 23.28
C VAL A 15 -13.73 2.56 22.33
N LEU A 16 -14.06 2.34 21.05
CA LEU A 16 -14.21 3.41 20.07
C LEU A 16 -15.65 3.96 20.14
N CYS A 17 -15.78 5.25 20.41
CA CYS A 17 -17.04 5.94 20.59
C CYS A 17 -17.21 7.12 19.62
N THR A 18 -18.43 7.62 19.50
CA THR A 18 -18.76 8.90 18.88
C THR A 18 -19.18 9.89 19.95
N GLU A 19 -18.88 11.18 19.76
CA GLU A 19 -19.37 12.24 20.65
C GLU A 19 -20.92 12.22 20.68
N ASP A 20 -21.51 12.30 21.86
CA ASP A 20 -22.96 12.28 22.15
C ASP A 20 -23.76 11.03 21.71
N GLY A 21 -23.13 9.99 21.17
CA GLY A 21 -23.83 8.77 20.73
C GLY A 21 -24.78 8.94 19.54
N ASP A 22 -24.81 10.14 18.93
CA ASP A 22 -25.53 10.47 17.71
C ASP A 22 -24.59 10.44 16.48
N ASP A 23 -25.18 10.28 15.30
CA ASP A 23 -24.49 10.25 14.00
C ASP A 23 -23.82 11.60 13.68
N GLY A 24 -22.61 11.79 14.23
CA GLY A 24 -21.88 13.05 14.18
C GLY A 24 -20.36 12.93 14.15
N ARG A 25 -19.81 11.81 13.64
CA ARG A 25 -18.42 11.55 13.14
C ARG A 25 -17.18 12.00 13.93
N ASP A 26 -17.29 12.69 15.06
CA ASP A 26 -16.13 12.97 15.92
C ASP A 26 -15.89 11.75 16.82
N TYR A 27 -14.91 10.95 16.41
CA TYR A 27 -14.54 9.70 17.09
C TYR A 27 -13.68 9.97 18.32
N ILE A 28 -13.98 9.27 19.41
CA ILE A 28 -13.26 9.38 20.68
C ILE A 28 -12.97 7.97 21.19
N PHE A 29 -11.72 7.71 21.58
CA PHE A 29 -11.39 6.49 22.31
C PHE A 29 -11.61 6.68 23.80
N LYS A 30 -12.42 5.80 24.39
CA LYS A 30 -12.62 5.70 25.84
C LYS A 30 -11.73 4.59 26.39
N PHE A 31 -10.76 4.95 27.21
CA PHE A 31 -9.89 4.03 27.95
C PHE A 31 -10.39 3.94 29.39
N TYR A 32 -10.65 2.74 29.85
CA TYR A 32 -11.12 2.50 31.21
C TYR A 32 -9.93 2.30 32.16
N GLU A 33 -9.93 2.90 33.35
CA GLU A 33 -8.87 2.68 34.36
C GLU A 33 -8.48 1.20 34.54
N GLU A 34 -7.21 0.96 34.86
CA GLU A 34 -6.71 -0.36 35.18
C GLU A 34 -7.51 -0.99 36.34
N LEU A 35 -7.77 -2.29 36.22
CA LEU A 35 -8.43 -3.05 37.27
C LEU A 35 -7.38 -3.52 38.29
N GLU A 36 -7.72 -3.45 39.58
CA GLU A 36 -6.93 -4.07 40.65
C GLU A 36 -6.65 -5.56 40.34
N GLU A 37 -5.52 -6.09 40.81
CA GLU A 37 -4.99 -7.44 40.45
C GLU A 37 -6.00 -8.59 40.63
N ASP A 38 -6.99 -8.43 41.52
CA ASP A 38 -8.05 -9.41 41.83
C ASP A 38 -9.48 -8.97 41.39
N ALA A 39 -9.61 -7.84 40.69
CA ALA A 39 -10.90 -7.35 40.25
C ALA A 39 -11.48 -8.22 39.12
N THR A 40 -12.81 -8.34 39.10
CA THR A 40 -13.50 -9.07 38.04
C THR A 40 -13.33 -8.30 36.72
N PRO A 41 -12.94 -8.96 35.61
CA PRO A 41 -12.88 -8.31 34.30
C PRO A 41 -14.23 -7.70 33.93
N ARG A 42 -14.20 -6.49 33.35
CA ARG A 42 -15.41 -5.82 32.84
C ARG A 42 -16.10 -6.70 31.80
N GLY A 43 -17.42 -6.86 31.93
CA GLY A 43 -18.28 -7.52 30.94
C GLY A 43 -18.53 -6.64 29.71
N GLU A 44 -19.09 -7.22 28.65
CA GLU A 44 -19.40 -6.49 27.40
C GLU A 44 -20.41 -5.35 27.61
N ASP A 45 -21.35 -5.51 28.55
CA ASP A 45 -22.34 -4.50 28.92
C ASP A 45 -21.73 -3.28 29.63
N GLU A 46 -20.58 -3.47 30.27
CA GLU A 46 -19.81 -2.41 30.95
C GLU A 46 -18.90 -1.64 29.97
N LEU A 47 -18.65 -2.18 28.77
CA LEU A 47 -17.82 -1.57 27.72
C LEU A 47 -18.68 -0.80 26.71
N ASN A 48 -19.11 0.40 27.09
CA ASN A 48 -20.00 1.23 26.26
C ASN A 48 -19.53 2.71 26.18
N CYS A 49 -20.25 3.51 25.38
CA CYS A 49 -19.92 4.92 25.13
C CYS A 49 -20.56 5.92 26.10
N GLN A 50 -21.14 5.46 27.21
CA GLN A 50 -21.69 6.37 28.22
C GLN A 50 -20.56 7.10 28.96
N ALA A 51 -20.80 8.36 29.30
CA ALA A 51 -19.92 9.15 30.14
C ALA A 51 -19.70 8.44 31.48
N ASP A 52 -18.43 8.29 31.86
CA ASP A 52 -17.99 7.63 33.07
C ASP A 52 -16.80 8.41 33.61
N ASP A 53 -16.81 8.69 34.91
CA ASP A 53 -15.86 9.56 35.59
C ASP A 53 -14.46 8.91 35.70
N THR A 54 -14.37 7.60 35.43
CA THR A 54 -13.16 6.76 35.57
C THR A 54 -12.52 6.42 34.22
N ALA A 55 -12.68 7.27 33.21
CA ALA A 55 -12.18 7.00 31.87
C ALA A 55 -11.36 8.14 31.28
N VAL A 56 -10.27 7.79 30.60
CA VAL A 56 -9.46 8.71 29.80
C VAL A 56 -10.06 8.74 28.39
N PHE A 57 -10.43 9.94 27.93
CA PHE A 57 -10.96 10.16 26.58
C PHE A 57 -9.88 10.75 25.69
N ILE A 58 -9.54 10.07 24.60
CA ILE A 58 -8.57 10.53 23.62
C ILE A 58 -9.27 10.77 22.29
N PRO A 59 -9.40 12.02 21.83
CA PRO A 59 -9.98 12.32 20.53
C PRO A 59 -9.16 11.74 19.38
N VAL A 60 -9.86 11.25 18.36
CA VAL A 60 -9.24 10.96 17.07
C VAL A 60 -8.98 12.29 16.38
N ALA A 61 -7.70 12.57 16.10
CA ALA A 61 -7.27 13.82 15.49
C ALA A 61 -6.95 13.71 14.00
N ALA A 62 -6.65 12.50 13.54
CA ALA A 62 -6.42 12.18 12.14
C ALA A 62 -6.61 10.68 11.91
N THR A 63 -6.75 10.31 10.65
CA THR A 63 -6.80 8.91 10.23
C THR A 63 -5.86 8.70 9.05
N ILE A 64 -5.27 7.51 8.94
CA ILE A 64 -4.45 7.10 7.79
C ILE A 64 -4.99 5.77 7.27
N GLY A 65 -5.48 5.77 6.04
CA GLY A 65 -5.92 4.58 5.32
C GLY A 65 -4.80 3.98 4.48
N GLY A 66 -4.82 2.66 4.27
CA GLY A 66 -3.93 2.00 3.31
C GLY A 66 -4.50 2.08 1.89
N GLN A 67 -3.65 2.28 0.89
CA GLN A 67 -4.00 2.02 -0.50
C GLN A 67 -4.12 0.50 -0.67
N THR A 68 -5.32 0.01 -0.85
CA THR A 68 -5.57 -1.28 -1.51
C THR A 68 -5.96 -0.99 -2.96
N VAL A 69 -6.03 -2.00 -3.82
CA VAL A 69 -6.72 -1.91 -5.14
C VAL A 69 -8.17 -1.41 -5.03
N TRP A 70 -8.73 -1.39 -3.82
CA TRP A 70 -10.04 -0.79 -3.52
C TRP A 70 -9.96 0.70 -3.15
N GLY A 71 -8.77 1.28 -3.27
CA GLY A 71 -8.44 2.67 -2.95
C GLY A 71 -8.14 3.53 -4.19
N GLU A 72 -8.58 3.11 -5.39
CA GLU A 72 -8.45 3.87 -6.66
C GLU A 72 -9.28 5.18 -6.69
N GLY A 73 -9.72 5.69 -5.53
CA GLY A 73 -10.64 6.81 -5.43
C GLY A 73 -12.08 6.41 -5.72
N TYR A 74 -12.45 5.15 -5.45
CA TYR A 74 -13.82 4.63 -5.54
C TYR A 74 -14.18 3.82 -4.29
N THR A 75 -15.42 3.92 -3.84
CA THR A 75 -15.92 3.22 -2.64
C THR A 75 -16.39 1.79 -2.90
N ASP A 76 -16.31 1.34 -4.15
CA ASP A 76 -16.87 0.07 -4.58
C ASP A 76 -15.89 -0.70 -5.47
N PRO A 77 -15.97 -2.04 -5.44
CA PRO A 77 -15.07 -2.91 -6.20
C PRO A 77 -15.19 -2.79 -7.72
N TYR A 78 -16.23 -2.12 -8.22
CA TYR A 78 -16.53 -1.98 -9.65
C TYR A 78 -16.17 -0.59 -10.19
N HIS A 79 -15.59 0.28 -9.36
CA HIS A 79 -15.23 1.66 -9.70
C HIS A 79 -16.41 2.48 -10.26
N GLU A 80 -17.64 2.20 -9.81
CA GLU A 80 -18.85 2.93 -10.25
C GLU A 80 -19.13 4.18 -9.40
N VAL A 81 -18.61 4.23 -8.18
CA VAL A 81 -18.88 5.26 -7.18
C VAL A 81 -17.56 5.83 -6.69
N GLU A 82 -17.22 7.01 -7.19
CA GLU A 82 -16.07 7.77 -6.70
C GLU A 82 -16.11 7.92 -5.17
N ASP A 83 -14.97 7.74 -4.53
CA ASP A 83 -14.74 7.98 -3.11
C ASP A 83 -14.74 9.48 -2.85
N ARG A 84 -15.94 9.97 -2.56
CA ARG A 84 -16.22 11.37 -2.23
C ARG A 84 -16.24 11.61 -0.72
N LEU A 85 -15.97 10.59 0.10
CA LEU A 85 -16.00 10.70 1.56
C LEU A 85 -14.57 10.62 2.09
N PRO A 86 -14.04 11.71 2.68
CA PRO A 86 -12.76 11.62 3.36
C PRO A 86 -12.89 10.62 4.51
N ASN A 87 -11.92 9.72 4.63
CA ASN A 87 -11.57 8.95 5.84
C ASN A 87 -12.07 7.49 5.96
N TYR A 88 -12.55 6.84 4.89
CA TYR A 88 -12.83 5.39 4.90
C TYR A 88 -12.39 4.73 3.60
N GLY A 89 -11.10 4.41 3.49
CA GLY A 89 -10.66 3.48 2.44
C GLY A 89 -11.15 2.07 2.77
N LEU A 90 -11.63 1.35 1.75
CA LEU A 90 -11.86 -0.09 1.87
C LEU A 90 -10.55 -0.79 2.27
N GLY A 91 -10.62 -1.64 3.30
CA GLY A 91 -9.49 -2.48 3.76
C GLY A 91 -8.86 -2.06 5.10
N LYS A 92 -8.42 -0.82 5.30
CA LYS A 92 -7.75 -0.44 6.57
C LYS A 92 -7.90 1.02 6.95
N GLN A 93 -8.23 1.25 8.21
CA GLN A 93 -8.23 2.56 8.84
C GLN A 93 -7.39 2.58 10.12
N ARG A 94 -6.27 3.31 10.10
CA ARG A 94 -5.54 3.67 11.33
C ARG A 94 -6.07 4.99 11.86
N TYR A 95 -6.08 5.10 13.18
CA TYR A 95 -6.42 6.33 13.89
C TYR A 95 -5.19 6.90 14.58
N MET A 96 -5.16 8.21 14.67
CA MET A 96 -4.08 8.98 15.28
C MET A 96 -4.66 9.95 16.30
N ALA A 97 -3.89 10.21 17.37
CA ALA A 97 -4.17 11.26 18.34
C ALA A 97 -3.05 12.29 18.34
N ARG A 98 -3.34 13.52 18.74
CA ARG A 98 -2.29 14.51 19.00
C ARG A 98 -1.54 14.10 20.26
N ILE A 99 -0.25 14.40 20.33
CA ILE A 99 0.58 14.08 21.50
C ILE A 99 -0.01 14.68 22.78
N GLN A 100 -0.50 15.92 22.73
CA GLN A 100 -1.09 16.61 23.88
C GLN A 100 -2.42 16.03 24.38
N ASP A 101 -3.04 15.14 23.60
CA ASP A 101 -4.27 14.46 24.02
C ASP A 101 -3.99 13.16 24.77
N VAL A 102 -2.71 12.77 24.92
CA VAL A 102 -2.28 11.53 25.59
C VAL A 102 -1.55 11.90 26.90
N PRO A 103 -2.18 11.77 28.08
CA PRO A 103 -1.62 12.25 29.35
C PRO A 103 -0.22 11.72 29.67
N TYR A 104 0.00 10.41 29.54
CA TYR A 104 1.31 9.80 29.73
C TYR A 104 2.40 10.44 28.87
N LEU A 105 2.12 10.71 27.59
CA LEU A 105 3.08 11.37 26.71
C LEU A 105 3.32 12.82 27.11
N VAL A 106 2.30 13.54 27.56
CA VAL A 106 2.45 14.92 28.06
C VAL A 106 3.41 14.95 29.26
N ASP A 107 3.20 14.06 30.23
CA ASP A 107 4.04 13.98 31.42
C ASP A 107 5.45 13.54 31.07
N TRP A 108 5.59 12.47 30.29
CA TRP A 108 6.90 11.95 29.87
C TRP A 108 7.73 13.01 29.11
N PHE A 109 7.11 13.74 28.18
CA PHE A 109 7.79 14.81 27.43
C PHE A 109 8.21 15.96 28.35
N THR A 110 7.35 16.32 29.31
CA THR A 110 7.64 17.38 30.29
C THR A 110 8.82 17.01 31.19
N GLU A 111 8.83 15.80 31.74
CA GLU A 111 9.89 15.28 32.61
C GLU A 111 11.25 15.24 31.90
N HIS A 112 11.24 14.94 30.60
CA HIS A 112 12.44 14.84 29.77
C HIS A 112 12.83 16.15 29.06
N ASN A 113 12.18 17.27 29.40
CA ASN A 113 12.42 18.60 28.81
C ASN A 113 12.27 18.64 27.28
N ILE A 114 11.35 17.84 26.73
CA ILE A 114 11.02 17.85 25.31
C ILE A 114 9.80 18.76 25.08
N PRO A 115 9.87 19.75 24.17
CA PRO A 115 8.73 20.61 23.89
C PRO A 115 7.52 19.82 23.36
N ILE A 116 6.36 20.01 24.01
CA ILE A 116 5.07 19.57 23.49
C ILE A 116 4.63 20.51 22.36
N GLU A 117 4.82 21.82 22.56
CA GLU A 117 4.66 22.83 21.52
C GLU A 117 5.87 22.81 20.59
N ARG A 118 5.79 21.97 19.56
CA ARG A 118 6.77 21.88 18.48
C ARG A 118 6.43 22.86 17.36
N ALA A 119 7.33 23.03 16.38
CA ALA A 119 7.08 23.89 15.22
C ALA A 119 5.76 23.54 14.50
N LYS A 120 5.47 22.24 14.34
CA LYS A 120 4.18 21.69 13.90
C LYS A 120 3.67 20.61 14.84
N GLN A 121 2.35 20.42 14.81
CA GLN A 121 1.69 19.33 15.52
C GLN A 121 2.20 17.98 15.03
N ASP A 122 2.61 17.12 15.96
CA ASP A 122 2.96 15.72 15.70
C ASP A 122 1.88 14.80 16.31
N TYR A 123 1.86 13.55 15.87
CA TYR A 123 0.76 12.62 16.12
C TYR A 123 1.29 11.26 16.56
N VAL A 124 0.54 10.61 17.44
CA VAL A 124 0.71 9.18 17.74
C VAL A 124 0.17 8.38 16.55
N ASN A 125 1.03 7.60 15.89
CA ASN A 125 0.68 6.96 14.60
C ASN A 125 -0.28 5.80 14.69
N TYR A 126 -0.15 5.06 15.77
CA TYR A 126 -0.78 3.77 15.93
C TYR A 126 -1.52 3.81 17.25
N LEU A 127 -2.72 4.39 17.23
CA LEU A 127 -3.67 4.14 18.31
C LEU A 127 -3.92 2.63 18.39
N PRO A 128 -4.27 2.13 19.58
CA PRO A 128 -4.29 0.70 19.85
C PRO A 128 -5.51 -0.01 19.23
N VAL A 129 -6.29 0.71 18.43
CA VAL A 129 -7.37 0.18 17.59
C VAL A 129 -7.10 0.67 16.17
N TYR A 130 -7.14 -0.26 15.22
CA TYR A 130 -7.40 0.06 13.82
C TYR A 130 -8.62 -0.76 13.38
N LEU A 131 -9.26 -0.37 12.29
CA LEU A 131 -10.22 -1.23 11.61
C LEU A 131 -9.51 -1.84 10.40
N ILE A 132 -9.54 -3.17 10.28
CA ILE A 132 -9.25 -3.86 9.01
C ILE A 132 -10.57 -4.41 8.53
N GLN A 133 -11.02 -3.93 7.38
CA GLN A 133 -12.14 -4.55 6.68
C GLN A 133 -11.64 -5.82 6.01
N ASP A 134 -12.42 -6.89 6.14
CA ASP A 134 -12.16 -8.15 5.44
C ASP A 134 -12.05 -7.89 3.93
N GLY A 135 -11.00 -8.42 3.30
CA GLY A 135 -10.83 -8.35 1.85
C GLY A 135 -11.89 -9.17 1.09
N THR A 136 -12.65 -10.01 1.79
CA THR A 136 -13.73 -10.83 1.25
C THR A 136 -14.98 -9.98 0.98
N PRO A 137 -15.51 -9.95 -0.26
CA PRO A 137 -16.68 -9.15 -0.61
C PRO A 137 -17.92 -9.49 0.24
N ILE A 138 -18.71 -8.46 0.56
CA ILE A 138 -19.99 -8.63 1.27
C ILE A 138 -20.89 -9.59 0.47
N GLY A 139 -21.44 -10.59 1.15
CA GLY A 139 -22.28 -11.61 0.51
C GLY A 139 -21.51 -12.74 -0.17
N SER A 140 -20.17 -12.76 -0.06
CA SER A 140 -19.37 -13.93 -0.39
C SER A 140 -19.89 -15.16 0.39
N PRO A 141 -19.96 -16.34 -0.25
CA PRO A 141 -20.38 -17.55 0.43
C PRO A 141 -19.39 -17.99 1.53
N ALA A 142 -18.15 -17.50 1.49
CA ALA A 142 -17.15 -17.72 2.54
C ALA A 142 -17.48 -16.95 3.84
N LEU A 143 -18.39 -15.96 3.76
CA LEU A 143 -18.89 -15.22 4.92
C LEU A 143 -20.25 -15.78 5.37
N ALA A 144 -20.56 -15.65 6.66
CA ALA A 144 -21.89 -15.97 7.17
C ALA A 144 -22.95 -15.02 6.58
N GLU A 145 -24.20 -15.48 6.42
CA GLU A 145 -25.28 -14.66 5.86
C GLU A 145 -25.47 -13.36 6.68
N GLY A 146 -25.31 -12.21 6.01
CA GLY A 146 -25.41 -10.88 6.62
C GLY A 146 -24.12 -10.38 7.28
N ASP A 147 -23.05 -11.17 7.25
CA ASP A 147 -21.71 -10.72 7.61
C ASP A 147 -21.12 -9.85 6.48
N PHE A 148 -20.37 -8.85 6.89
CA PHE A 148 -19.69 -7.90 6.01
C PHE A 148 -18.18 -7.87 6.25
N GLY A 149 -17.66 -8.87 6.99
CA GLY A 149 -16.28 -8.86 7.43
C GLY A 149 -16.10 -7.84 8.53
N LEU A 150 -16.32 -8.24 9.78
CA LEU A 150 -16.23 -7.32 10.90
C LEU A 150 -14.81 -6.75 11.05
N PRO A 151 -14.67 -5.48 11.46
CA PRO A 151 -13.37 -4.88 11.67
C PRO A 151 -12.56 -5.67 12.70
N LYS A 152 -11.40 -6.17 12.29
CA LYS A 152 -10.48 -6.81 13.25
C LYS A 152 -9.70 -5.76 14.03
N PHE A 153 -9.67 -5.92 15.34
CA PHE A 153 -8.92 -5.06 16.25
C PHE A 153 -7.50 -5.58 16.39
N TRP A 154 -6.51 -4.74 16.06
CA TRP A 154 -5.16 -5.02 16.55
C TRP A 154 -5.15 -4.99 18.06
N LYS A 155 -4.67 -6.06 18.67
CA LYS A 155 -4.19 -5.98 20.04
C LYS A 155 -2.70 -5.69 19.98
N LYS A 156 -2.34 -4.44 19.65
CA LYS A 156 -0.96 -3.99 19.82
C LYS A 156 -0.62 -4.17 21.30
N GLY A 157 0.49 -4.86 21.59
CA GLY A 157 0.92 -5.07 22.97
C GLY A 157 1.02 -3.72 23.72
N PRO A 158 0.87 -3.73 25.06
CA PRO A 158 0.81 -2.52 25.86
C PRO A 158 1.90 -1.51 25.48
N THR A 159 3.14 -1.96 25.35
CA THR A 159 4.32 -1.13 25.11
C THR A 159 4.44 -0.48 23.73
N HIS A 160 3.46 -0.68 22.83
CA HIS A 160 3.61 -0.33 21.40
C HIS A 160 2.83 0.89 20.92
N TRP A 161 1.86 1.40 21.68
CA TRP A 161 0.93 2.42 21.17
C TRP A 161 1.23 3.84 21.69
N CYS A 162 1.57 4.03 22.97
CA CYS A 162 1.97 5.33 23.52
C CYS A 162 3.47 5.50 23.86
N PRO A 163 4.46 4.74 23.32
CA PRO A 163 5.85 5.08 23.59
C PRO A 163 6.21 6.41 22.88
N PRO A 164 7.13 7.22 23.44
CA PRO A 164 7.52 8.54 22.91
C PRO A 164 8.18 8.47 21.52
N THR A 165 8.44 7.28 21.00
CA THR A 165 9.00 7.04 19.68
C THR A 165 7.93 6.59 18.64
N ASN A 166 6.66 6.48 19.03
CA ASN A 166 5.55 6.13 18.12
C ASN A 166 4.93 7.37 17.44
N LEU A 167 5.76 8.18 16.78
CA LEU A 167 5.36 9.48 16.25
C LEU A 167 5.33 9.55 14.73
N LEU A 168 4.41 10.34 14.14
CA LEU A 168 4.25 10.54 12.70
C LEU A 168 5.54 10.99 12.06
N SER A 169 6.15 12.03 12.62
CA SER A 169 7.47 12.53 12.23
C SER A 169 8.50 11.40 12.02
N ARG A 170 8.54 10.43 12.93
CA ARG A 170 9.52 9.35 12.94
C ARG A 170 9.19 8.18 12.01
N ASN A 171 7.92 7.83 11.86
CA ASN A 171 7.54 6.55 11.22
C ASN A 171 6.80 6.70 9.90
N CYS A 172 6.15 7.83 9.65
CA CYS A 172 5.14 7.95 8.59
C CYS A 172 5.34 9.20 7.73
N ALA A 173 5.87 10.29 8.30
CA ALA A 173 6.02 11.58 7.63
C ALA A 173 6.83 11.44 6.34
N GLY A 174 7.84 10.56 6.30
CA GLY A 174 8.66 10.32 5.11
C GLY A 174 7.87 9.97 3.84
N CYS A 175 6.68 9.39 3.97
CA CYS A 175 5.79 9.14 2.84
C CYS A 175 4.61 10.11 2.79
N HIS A 176 4.13 10.57 3.96
CA HIS A 176 2.87 11.32 4.11
C HIS A 176 3.05 12.84 4.34
N ALA A 177 4.26 13.36 4.19
CA ALA A 177 4.56 14.78 4.29
C ALA A 177 5.65 15.19 3.27
N THR A 178 5.64 16.47 2.91
CA THR A 178 6.57 17.06 1.96
C THR A 178 7.38 18.17 2.64
N GLY A 179 8.68 18.25 2.33
CA GLY A 179 9.60 19.25 2.88
C GLY A 179 9.85 19.09 4.39
N ILE A 180 10.10 17.86 4.83
CA ILE A 180 10.17 17.49 6.26
C ILE A 180 11.46 17.97 6.90
N GLU A 181 11.36 18.47 8.13
CA GLU A 181 12.49 18.73 9.02
C GLU A 181 12.22 18.09 10.39
N ILE A 182 13.23 17.40 10.94
CA ILE A 182 13.13 16.79 12.26
C ILE A 182 14.39 17.08 13.09
N ASP A 183 14.18 17.43 14.36
CA ASP A 183 15.22 17.33 15.39
C ASP A 183 14.90 16.13 16.28
N TYR A 184 15.93 15.44 16.76
CA TYR A 184 15.74 14.24 17.58
C TYR A 184 16.86 14.04 18.60
N VAL A 185 16.54 13.26 19.63
CA VAL A 185 17.49 12.86 20.68
C VAL A 185 17.39 11.38 21.01
N THR A 186 18.42 10.85 21.67
CA THR A 186 18.34 9.57 22.38
C THR A 186 18.21 9.87 23.87
N ILE A 187 17.25 9.22 24.53
CA ILE A 187 16.96 9.39 25.95
C ILE A 187 17.13 8.05 26.66
N GLU A 188 17.87 8.07 27.76
CA GLU A 188 17.97 6.97 28.71
C GLU A 188 16.99 7.23 29.85
N ASP A 189 16.03 6.33 30.05
CA ASP A 189 15.00 6.42 31.08
C ASP A 189 14.88 5.07 31.80
N GLY A 190 15.42 5.03 33.02
CA GLY A 190 15.63 3.78 33.76
C GLY A 190 16.52 2.79 32.98
N ASP A 191 15.99 1.59 32.75
CA ASP A 191 16.65 0.53 31.97
C ASP A 191 16.31 0.57 30.47
N HIS A 192 15.53 1.58 30.02
CA HIS A 192 15.09 1.71 28.63
C HIS A 192 15.83 2.85 27.90
N THR A 193 16.29 2.54 26.69
CA THR A 193 16.87 3.54 25.77
C THR A 193 15.86 3.88 24.66
N TYR A 194 15.31 5.08 24.69
CA TYR A 194 14.45 5.61 23.64
C TYR A 194 15.29 6.31 22.56
N LYS A 195 15.36 5.69 21.37
CA LYS A 195 16.16 6.17 20.24
C LYS A 195 15.31 6.97 19.25
N GLY A 196 15.84 8.12 18.82
CA GLY A 196 15.20 8.95 17.80
C GLY A 196 13.89 9.60 18.29
N VAL A 197 13.83 10.01 19.56
CA VAL A 197 12.68 10.76 20.07
C VAL A 197 12.69 12.14 19.42
N THR A 198 11.64 12.45 18.65
CA THR A 198 11.53 13.73 17.92
C THR A 198 11.30 14.88 18.91
N THR A 199 12.15 15.92 18.84
CA THR A 199 12.07 17.13 19.67
C THR A 199 11.51 18.32 18.93
N ALA A 200 11.67 18.37 17.61
CA ALA A 200 11.04 19.34 16.73
C ALA A 200 10.61 18.65 15.43
N PHE A 201 9.48 19.07 14.88
CA PHE A 201 8.94 18.55 13.63
C PHE A 201 8.38 19.72 12.84
N ASP A 202 8.80 19.85 11.59
CA ASP A 202 8.26 20.80 10.63
C ASP A 202 8.08 20.13 9.26
N TYR A 203 7.22 20.72 8.44
CA TYR A 203 6.95 20.30 7.07
C TYR A 203 6.34 21.46 6.28
N VAL A 204 6.48 21.41 4.96
CA VAL A 204 5.82 22.34 4.04
C VAL A 204 4.34 21.96 3.88
N ASP A 205 4.08 20.69 3.56
CA ASP A 205 2.73 20.15 3.38
C ASP A 205 2.56 18.80 4.11
N LEU A 206 1.41 18.61 4.74
CA LEU A 206 0.98 17.34 5.32
C LEU A 206 0.26 16.49 4.25
N ASN A 207 0.94 16.24 3.14
CA ASN A 207 0.57 15.27 2.11
C ASN A 207 1.74 15.12 1.10
N ILE A 208 1.55 14.26 0.10
CA ILE A 208 2.40 14.20 -1.09
C ILE A 208 2.06 15.40 -1.98
N THR A 209 3.00 16.31 -2.18
CA THR A 209 2.87 17.45 -3.11
C THR A 209 4.02 17.48 -4.11
N CYS A 210 4.09 18.51 -4.95
CA CYS A 210 5.01 18.59 -6.10
C CYS A 210 6.45 18.24 -5.71
N GLU A 211 6.95 18.81 -4.60
CA GLU A 211 8.35 18.66 -4.19
C GLU A 211 8.71 17.26 -3.70
N LYS A 212 7.70 16.41 -3.43
CA LYS A 212 7.96 15.02 -3.04
C LYS A 212 8.60 14.23 -4.17
N CYS A 213 8.20 14.49 -5.41
CA CYS A 213 8.72 13.83 -6.60
C CYS A 213 9.69 14.72 -7.39
N HIS A 214 9.46 16.03 -7.36
CA HIS A 214 10.21 17.01 -8.13
C HIS A 214 11.33 17.70 -7.34
N GLY A 215 11.55 17.31 -6.07
CA GLY A 215 12.50 17.94 -5.17
C GLY A 215 12.12 19.38 -4.82
N PRO A 216 12.95 20.08 -4.02
CA PRO A 216 12.68 21.48 -3.64
C PRO A 216 12.55 22.40 -4.85
N GLY A 217 11.47 23.17 -4.92
CA GLY A 217 11.05 23.92 -6.11
C GLY A 217 10.97 25.43 -5.91
N SER A 218 11.53 25.99 -4.84
CA SER A 218 11.42 27.42 -4.52
C SER A 218 11.88 28.34 -5.66
N ASP A 219 13.07 28.12 -6.23
CA ASP A 219 13.58 28.90 -7.37
C ASP A 219 12.70 28.77 -8.63
N HIS A 220 12.18 27.56 -8.87
CA HIS A 220 11.22 27.31 -9.94
C HIS A 220 9.91 28.09 -9.73
N ALA A 221 9.37 28.07 -8.51
CA ALA A 221 8.14 28.80 -8.19
C ALA A 221 8.30 30.32 -8.35
N GLU A 222 9.47 30.88 -8.05
CA GLU A 222 9.75 32.31 -8.21
C GLU A 222 9.95 32.75 -9.67
N THR A 223 10.59 31.91 -10.48
CA THR A 223 11.01 32.28 -11.84
C THR A 223 10.14 31.68 -12.95
N ALA A 224 9.34 30.67 -12.62
CA ALA A 224 8.68 29.76 -13.54
C ALA A 224 9.65 29.05 -14.51
N ASP A 225 10.95 28.98 -14.19
CA ASP A 225 11.94 28.29 -15.02
C ASP A 225 11.86 26.78 -14.76
N PRO A 226 11.44 25.96 -15.74
CA PRO A 226 11.31 24.51 -15.57
C PRO A 226 12.66 23.79 -15.38
N THR A 227 13.79 24.47 -15.60
CA THR A 227 15.13 23.90 -15.36
C THR A 227 15.57 23.99 -13.90
N LEU A 228 14.83 24.72 -13.06
CA LEU A 228 15.10 24.90 -11.63
C LEU A 228 14.29 23.96 -10.74
N ILE A 229 13.74 22.89 -11.32
CA ILE A 229 13.03 21.83 -10.61
C ILE A 229 13.35 20.48 -11.27
N ILE A 230 13.32 19.39 -10.49
CA ILE A 230 13.60 18.06 -11.03
C ILE A 230 12.45 17.65 -11.95
N ASN A 231 12.77 17.15 -13.12
CA ASN A 231 11.81 16.48 -13.98
C ASN A 231 12.17 14.99 -14.06
N PRO A 232 11.33 14.09 -13.51
CA PRO A 232 11.59 12.64 -13.53
C PRO A 232 11.88 12.07 -14.92
N THR A 233 11.34 12.65 -16.00
CA THR A 233 11.60 12.21 -17.38
C THR A 233 13.07 12.36 -17.81
N TYR A 234 13.86 13.20 -17.13
CA TYR A 234 15.29 13.38 -17.41
C TYR A 234 16.20 12.59 -16.46
N LEU A 235 15.63 11.83 -15.52
CA LEU A 235 16.40 11.00 -14.60
C LEU A 235 16.88 9.72 -15.28
N THR A 236 17.91 9.11 -14.71
CA THR A 236 18.24 7.72 -15.05
C THR A 236 17.09 6.81 -14.65
N VAL A 237 17.00 5.63 -15.25
CA VAL A 237 15.96 4.63 -14.91
C VAL A 237 15.97 4.32 -13.41
N ASN A 238 17.17 4.19 -12.80
CA ASN A 238 17.29 3.97 -11.36
C ASN A 238 16.66 5.12 -10.56
N ALA A 239 17.13 6.36 -10.80
CA ALA A 239 16.64 7.52 -10.08
C ALA A 239 15.14 7.79 -10.31
N SER A 240 14.62 7.51 -11.51
CA SER A 240 13.18 7.62 -11.81
C SER A 240 12.35 6.61 -11.03
N ASN A 241 12.85 5.38 -10.84
CA ASN A 241 12.18 4.38 -10.02
C ASN A 241 12.27 4.70 -8.52
N GLU A 242 13.40 5.26 -8.09
CA GLU A 242 13.58 5.70 -6.70
C GLU A 242 12.67 6.87 -6.30
N VAL A 243 12.15 7.66 -7.26
CA VAL A 243 11.07 8.64 -7.00
C VAL A 243 9.89 7.96 -6.29
N CYS A 244 9.42 6.83 -6.81
CA CYS A 244 8.34 6.02 -6.24
C CYS A 244 8.85 5.22 -5.03
N GLY A 245 10.09 4.73 -5.11
CA GLY A 245 10.77 3.98 -4.05
C GLY A 245 10.87 4.69 -2.70
N GLN A 246 10.78 6.02 -2.68
CA GLN A 246 10.66 6.79 -1.43
C GLN A 246 9.60 6.24 -0.48
N CYS A 247 8.51 5.73 -1.05
CA CYS A 247 7.39 5.15 -0.33
C CYS A 247 7.22 3.66 -0.65
N HIS A 248 7.42 3.28 -1.91
CA HIS A 248 7.14 1.94 -2.45
C HIS A 248 8.37 1.02 -2.52
N ALA A 249 9.41 1.28 -1.72
CA ALA A 249 10.56 0.39 -1.61
C ALA A 249 10.66 -0.35 -0.28
N SER A 250 9.90 0.06 0.72
CA SER A 250 9.90 -0.64 1.99
C SER A 250 8.71 -0.35 2.90
N HIS A 251 8.13 -1.42 3.43
CA HIS A 251 7.21 -1.40 4.57
C HIS A 251 7.91 -1.32 5.93
N SER A 252 8.97 -2.11 6.15
CA SER A 252 9.62 -2.27 7.46
C SER A 252 10.99 -1.57 7.57
N GLY A 253 11.44 -0.96 6.48
CA GLY A 253 12.77 -0.37 6.33
C GLY A 253 13.09 0.65 7.41
N LYS A 254 14.38 0.79 7.68
CA LYS A 254 14.88 1.76 8.64
C LYS A 254 16.03 2.57 8.09
N SER A 255 16.19 3.78 8.62
CA SER A 255 17.29 4.69 8.33
C SER A 255 18.64 3.98 8.39
N ALA A 256 19.47 4.24 7.37
CA ALA A 256 20.84 3.77 7.32
C ALA A 256 21.70 4.42 8.42
N ASN A 257 21.48 5.70 8.69
CA ASN A 257 22.19 6.46 9.72
C ASN A 257 21.27 7.55 10.31
N PRO A 258 21.14 7.69 11.64
CA PRO A 258 21.49 6.69 12.63
C PRO A 258 20.73 5.38 12.38
N LEU A 259 21.46 4.27 12.51
CA LEU A 259 20.96 2.95 12.15
C LEU A 259 19.69 2.59 12.94
N GLY A 260 18.60 2.33 12.24
CA GLY A 260 17.38 1.78 12.86
C GLY A 260 16.45 2.81 13.51
N PHE A 261 16.74 4.11 13.41
CA PHE A 261 15.97 5.15 14.13
C PHE A 261 14.66 5.45 13.43
N PHE A 262 14.70 5.80 12.15
CA PHE A 262 13.54 6.28 11.40
C PHE A 262 13.02 5.19 10.46
N LYS A 263 11.71 5.15 10.19
CA LYS A 263 11.15 4.32 9.10
C LYS A 263 11.35 4.98 7.73
N PRO A 264 11.19 6.31 7.57
CA PRO A 264 11.58 7.02 6.35
C PRO A 264 13.03 6.78 5.92
N SER A 265 13.27 6.96 4.62
CA SER A 265 14.61 7.03 4.02
C SER A 265 15.38 8.24 4.57
N TYR A 266 16.19 7.99 5.59
CA TYR A 266 16.94 9.01 6.34
C TYR A 266 18.40 8.62 6.53
N ASN A 267 19.28 9.60 6.39
CA ASN A 267 20.71 9.50 6.65
C ASN A 267 21.25 10.79 7.28
N ALA A 268 21.69 10.71 8.54
CA ALA A 268 22.22 11.85 9.30
C ALA A 268 23.48 12.48 8.68
N ASP A 269 24.25 11.75 7.87
CA ASP A 269 25.41 12.33 7.17
C ASP A 269 24.99 13.39 6.13
N TYR A 270 23.69 13.47 5.82
CA TYR A 270 23.09 14.38 4.85
C TYR A 270 22.24 15.49 5.52
N GLU A 271 22.28 15.63 6.86
CA GLU A 271 21.52 16.66 7.60
C GLU A 271 21.86 18.09 7.13
N ASP A 272 23.12 18.35 6.80
CA ASP A 272 23.60 19.65 6.30
C ASP A 272 23.47 19.82 4.77
N THR A 273 22.69 18.95 4.11
CA THR A 273 22.54 18.94 2.63
C THR A 273 21.08 19.13 2.20
N LEU A 274 20.85 19.13 0.87
CA LEU A 274 19.49 19.20 0.33
C LEU A 274 18.66 18.04 0.89
N GLY A 275 17.43 18.30 1.33
CA GLY A 275 16.57 17.30 1.97
C GLY A 275 16.81 17.10 3.47
N ARG A 276 17.82 17.74 4.07
CA ARG A 276 18.05 17.78 5.53
C ARG A 276 18.02 16.40 6.19
N GLY A 277 18.81 15.49 5.64
CA GLY A 277 18.89 14.10 6.07
C GLY A 277 17.87 13.15 5.43
N PHE A 278 16.80 13.66 4.80
CA PHE A 278 15.89 12.84 4.01
C PHE A 278 16.37 12.68 2.56
N PHE A 279 16.03 11.53 1.97
CA PHE A 279 16.28 11.27 0.57
C PHE A 279 15.59 12.29 -0.35
N VAL A 280 16.29 12.72 -1.41
CA VAL A 280 15.77 13.57 -2.48
C VAL A 280 15.99 12.86 -3.81
N PRO A 281 14.92 12.54 -4.57
CA PRO A 281 15.03 11.78 -5.81
C PRO A 281 15.86 12.53 -6.85
N GLY A 282 16.67 11.80 -7.62
CA GLY A 282 17.52 12.39 -8.66
C GLY A 282 18.74 13.18 -8.15
N VAL A 283 18.88 13.34 -6.84
CA VAL A 283 20.05 13.98 -6.19
C VAL A 283 20.87 12.97 -5.43
N TYR A 284 20.22 12.02 -4.76
CA TYR A 284 20.87 10.92 -4.06
C TYR A 284 20.37 9.56 -4.57
N GLU A 285 21.05 8.50 -4.15
CA GLU A 285 20.63 7.11 -4.38
C GLU A 285 19.94 6.57 -3.11
N LEU A 286 18.78 5.94 -3.28
CA LEU A 286 17.91 5.50 -2.18
C LEU A 286 18.60 4.50 -1.26
N GLU A 287 19.49 3.67 -1.81
CA GLU A 287 20.31 2.70 -1.07
C GLU A 287 21.15 3.33 0.05
N THR A 288 21.47 4.63 -0.06
CA THR A 288 22.25 5.36 0.94
C THR A 288 21.43 5.68 2.19
N PHE A 289 20.09 5.65 2.09
CA PHE A 289 19.18 6.13 3.14
C PHE A 289 18.44 4.99 3.85
N ILE A 290 18.42 3.78 3.28
CA ILE A 290 17.73 2.61 3.83
C ILE A 290 18.76 1.53 4.19
N ASN A 291 18.78 1.09 5.44
CA ASN A 291 19.64 -0.01 5.85
C ASN A 291 19.30 -1.31 5.11
N ASN A 292 20.32 -2.00 4.60
CA ASN A 292 20.19 -3.24 3.82
C ASN A 292 19.22 -3.11 2.65
N TYR A 293 19.21 -1.96 1.97
CA TYR A 293 18.35 -1.70 0.82
C TYR A 293 18.24 -2.90 -0.15
N ASP A 294 17.00 -3.14 -0.60
CA ASP A 294 16.61 -4.20 -1.54
C ASP A 294 16.90 -5.66 -1.10
N GLN A 295 17.43 -5.86 0.11
CA GLN A 295 17.65 -7.22 0.63
C GLN A 295 16.32 -7.86 1.07
N PRO A 296 16.07 -9.13 0.70
CA PRO A 296 14.91 -9.87 1.17
C PRO A 296 15.00 -10.17 2.68
N SER A 297 13.85 -10.16 3.34
CA SER A 297 13.67 -10.67 4.70
C SER A 297 12.51 -11.64 4.73
N ILE A 298 12.80 -12.89 5.09
CA ILE A 298 11.80 -13.95 5.29
C ILE A 298 11.30 -14.01 6.74
N ASN A 299 12.09 -13.46 7.67
CA ASN A 299 11.72 -13.33 9.10
C ASN A 299 11.15 -11.95 9.44
N ASN A 300 10.88 -11.14 8.41
CA ASN A 300 10.27 -9.83 8.49
C ASN A 300 10.96 -8.85 9.45
N THR A 301 12.29 -8.84 9.38
CA THR A 301 13.13 -7.95 10.18
C THR A 301 13.92 -7.04 9.26
N TRP A 302 13.81 -5.75 9.51
CA TRP A 302 14.57 -4.72 8.78
C TRP A 302 16.09 -4.91 8.84
N LYS A 303 16.58 -5.69 9.80
CA LYS A 303 18.00 -6.05 9.95
C LYS A 303 18.46 -7.08 8.93
N GLU A 304 17.56 -7.91 8.39
CA GLU A 304 17.87 -8.75 7.23
C GLU A 304 17.74 -7.91 5.97
N GLY A 305 16.61 -7.23 5.84
CA GLY A 305 16.37 -6.28 4.77
C GLY A 305 14.96 -5.68 4.80
N PRO A 306 14.74 -4.61 4.03
CA PRO A 306 13.48 -3.90 3.94
C PRO A 306 12.43 -4.59 3.08
N PHE A 307 12.81 -5.56 2.24
CA PHE A 307 11.91 -6.28 1.34
C PHE A 307 11.35 -7.52 2.04
N ASN A 308 10.16 -7.42 2.63
CA ASN A 308 9.52 -8.57 3.30
C ASN A 308 9.00 -9.52 2.23
N SER A 309 9.70 -10.62 2.01
CA SER A 309 9.44 -11.53 0.89
C SER A 309 8.81 -12.83 1.35
N TRP A 310 8.16 -13.51 0.41
CA TRP A 310 7.90 -14.94 0.50
C TRP A 310 9.23 -15.70 0.55
N SER A 311 9.17 -17.00 0.87
CA SER A 311 10.38 -17.81 1.08
C SER A 311 11.25 -17.93 -0.18
N ASP A 312 10.73 -17.56 -1.34
CA ASP A 312 11.45 -17.50 -2.61
C ASP A 312 12.41 -16.30 -2.73
N GLY A 313 12.27 -15.28 -1.88
CA GLY A 313 13.08 -14.06 -1.94
C GLY A 313 12.79 -13.17 -3.16
N VAL A 314 11.73 -13.46 -3.91
CA VAL A 314 11.37 -12.79 -5.16
C VAL A 314 10.07 -12.02 -5.04
N HIS A 315 9.07 -12.63 -4.41
CA HIS A 315 7.73 -12.07 -4.27
C HIS A 315 7.52 -11.43 -2.90
N SER A 316 6.78 -10.33 -2.86
CA SER A 316 6.48 -9.60 -1.64
C SER A 316 5.36 -10.24 -0.82
N ARG A 317 5.51 -10.19 0.50
CA ARG A 317 4.46 -10.46 1.49
C ARG A 317 3.77 -9.20 2.02
N ALA A 318 4.27 -8.02 1.65
CA ALA A 318 3.87 -6.73 2.20
C ALA A 318 3.54 -5.71 1.09
N HIS A 319 2.65 -4.74 1.33
CA HIS A 319 2.58 -3.52 0.50
C HIS A 319 3.85 -2.68 0.61
N SER A 320 3.93 -1.68 -0.27
CA SER A 320 5.05 -0.74 -0.33
C SER A 320 6.34 -1.45 -0.72
N MET A 321 6.23 -2.50 -1.53
CA MET A 321 7.32 -3.35 -2.02
C MET A 321 7.39 -3.41 -3.54
N GLU A 322 6.64 -2.54 -4.20
CA GLU A 322 6.48 -2.55 -5.66
C GLU A 322 7.83 -2.30 -6.34
N LEU A 323 8.70 -1.45 -5.77
CA LEU A 323 10.04 -1.22 -6.32
C LEU A 323 10.94 -2.48 -6.22
N PRO A 324 11.18 -3.10 -5.05
CA PRO A 324 11.94 -4.33 -4.95
C PRO A 324 11.46 -5.45 -5.89
N GLU A 325 10.14 -5.64 -6.03
CA GLU A 325 9.60 -6.62 -6.97
C GLU A 325 9.88 -6.24 -8.42
N LEU A 326 9.67 -4.97 -8.78
CA LEU A 326 9.98 -4.44 -10.10
C LEU A 326 11.47 -4.64 -10.44
N LEU A 327 12.39 -4.40 -9.49
CA LEU A 327 13.83 -4.62 -9.66
C LEU A 327 14.20 -6.10 -9.92
N ARG A 328 13.33 -7.04 -9.53
CA ARG A 328 13.46 -8.48 -9.81
C ARG A 328 12.79 -8.89 -11.12
N SER A 329 11.97 -8.02 -11.71
CA SER A 329 11.30 -8.25 -12.97
C SER A 329 12.25 -8.11 -14.17
N VAL A 330 11.96 -8.88 -15.22
CA VAL A 330 12.58 -8.66 -16.54
C VAL A 330 12.24 -7.30 -17.14
N HIS A 331 11.17 -6.64 -16.68
CA HIS A 331 10.73 -5.36 -17.24
C HIS A 331 11.71 -4.21 -16.98
N VAL A 332 12.40 -4.20 -15.84
CA VAL A 332 13.38 -3.14 -15.52
C VAL A 332 14.61 -3.20 -16.42
N ASP A 333 15.10 -4.40 -16.72
CA ASP A 333 16.31 -4.62 -17.53
C ASP A 333 16.05 -5.61 -18.67
N ASN A 334 15.35 -5.14 -19.71
CA ASN A 334 15.14 -5.88 -20.94
C ASN A 334 15.92 -5.27 -22.13
N PRO A 335 16.15 -6.03 -23.23
CA PRO A 335 17.00 -5.58 -24.33
C PRO A 335 16.37 -4.53 -25.26
N TYR A 336 15.09 -4.18 -25.07
CA TYR A 336 14.37 -3.25 -25.94
C TYR A 336 14.26 -1.86 -25.30
N GLU A 337 13.87 -1.80 -24.04
CA GLU A 337 13.63 -0.56 -23.31
C GLU A 337 13.77 -0.79 -21.80
N LYS A 338 14.51 0.05 -21.09
CA LYS A 338 14.54 -0.03 -19.62
C LYS A 338 13.33 0.69 -19.07
N LEU A 339 12.43 -0.03 -18.40
CA LEU A 339 11.16 0.52 -17.94
C LEU A 339 11.25 1.12 -16.54
N THR A 340 10.40 2.11 -16.30
CA THR A 340 10.24 2.75 -14.99
C THR A 340 8.80 2.62 -14.51
N CYS A 341 8.52 2.99 -13.25
CA CYS A 341 7.15 3.12 -12.77
C CYS A 341 6.29 4.00 -13.69
N ALA A 342 6.86 5.10 -14.19
CA ALA A 342 6.18 6.06 -15.08
C ALA A 342 5.95 5.51 -16.51
N SER A 343 6.55 4.38 -16.88
CA SER A 343 6.24 3.69 -18.13
C SER A 343 4.84 3.05 -18.10
N CYS A 344 4.31 2.78 -16.90
CA CYS A 344 3.02 2.12 -16.69
C CYS A 344 2.02 2.98 -15.91
N HIS A 345 2.48 3.91 -15.08
CA HIS A 345 1.63 4.71 -14.18
C HIS A 345 1.83 6.21 -14.41
N ASP A 346 0.78 6.99 -14.14
CA ASP A 346 0.87 8.44 -14.00
C ASP A 346 0.43 8.87 -12.60
N VAL A 347 1.32 9.54 -11.88
CA VAL A 347 1.03 10.06 -10.53
C VAL A 347 0.25 11.38 -10.56
N HIS A 348 0.11 12.01 -11.73
CA HIS A 348 -0.69 13.22 -11.91
C HIS A 348 -2.15 12.92 -12.29
N SER A 349 -2.50 11.65 -12.47
CA SER A 349 -3.83 11.19 -12.82
C SER A 349 -4.31 10.13 -11.84
N LEU A 350 -5.64 10.03 -11.70
CA LEU A 350 -6.26 8.88 -11.05
C LEU A 350 -6.47 7.72 -12.06
N ASP A 351 -6.25 7.98 -13.35
CA ASP A 351 -6.31 6.93 -14.37
C ASP A 351 -5.04 6.07 -14.29
N ALA A 352 -5.20 4.76 -14.08
CA ALA A 352 -4.12 3.78 -13.82
C ALA A 352 -2.98 3.66 -14.86
N GLY A 353 -3.02 4.39 -15.98
CA GLY A 353 -2.03 4.30 -17.07
C GLY A 353 -1.05 5.49 -17.12
N PRO A 354 0.02 5.42 -17.94
CA PRO A 354 0.92 6.54 -18.14
C PRO A 354 0.21 7.69 -18.88
N ALA A 355 0.61 8.94 -18.59
CA ALA A 355 -0.01 10.15 -19.14
C ALA A 355 -0.12 10.10 -20.67
N THR A 356 0.96 9.63 -21.30
CA THR A 356 1.06 9.43 -22.75
C THR A 356 1.87 8.18 -23.05
N MET A 357 1.45 7.42 -24.07
CA MET A 357 2.15 6.24 -24.54
C MET A 357 2.16 6.18 -26.07
N THR A 358 3.36 6.14 -26.65
CA THR A 358 3.54 6.02 -28.10
C THR A 358 3.46 4.56 -28.54
N VAL A 359 2.60 4.27 -29.52
CA VAL A 359 2.46 2.93 -30.13
C VAL A 359 2.60 3.06 -31.65
N GLY A 360 3.84 3.09 -32.15
CA GLY A 360 4.08 3.40 -33.56
C GLY A 360 3.78 4.87 -33.85
N ASP A 361 2.84 5.13 -34.76
CA ASP A 361 2.42 6.49 -35.12
C ASP A 361 1.22 6.98 -34.27
N TYR A 362 0.76 6.14 -33.33
CA TYR A 362 -0.30 6.45 -32.38
C TYR A 362 0.26 7.04 -31.08
N GLU A 363 -0.44 8.01 -30.52
CA GLU A 363 -0.26 8.48 -29.15
C GLU A 363 -1.53 8.16 -28.36
N LEU A 364 -1.39 7.39 -27.28
CA LEU A 364 -2.47 7.03 -26.36
C LEU A 364 -2.37 7.91 -25.11
N THR A 365 -3.46 8.56 -24.72
CA THR A 365 -3.51 9.31 -23.44
C THR A 365 -4.08 8.42 -22.36
N ASN A 366 -3.41 8.31 -21.21
CA ASN A 366 -3.78 7.45 -20.09
C ASN A 366 -4.05 6.02 -20.60
N ALA A 367 -3.03 5.25 -20.98
CA ALA A 367 -3.26 3.92 -21.57
C ALA A 367 -4.11 3.01 -20.65
N ALA A 368 -5.12 2.34 -21.19
CA ALA A 368 -6.04 1.54 -20.38
C ALA A 368 -5.37 0.28 -19.80
N TYR A 369 -5.53 0.08 -18.50
CA TYR A 369 -4.91 -1.03 -17.76
C TYR A 369 -5.71 -2.34 -17.89
N GLY A 370 -6.99 -2.33 -17.47
CA GLY A 370 -7.82 -3.54 -17.33
C GLY A 370 -8.26 -4.23 -18.64
N ASN A 371 -7.99 -3.66 -19.82
CA ASN A 371 -8.35 -4.25 -21.11
C ASN A 371 -7.14 -4.70 -21.95
N ASN A 372 -5.97 -4.81 -21.33
CA ASN A 372 -4.68 -5.16 -21.94
C ASN A 372 -4.06 -4.09 -22.86
N THR A 373 -4.65 -2.90 -22.99
CA THR A 373 -4.06 -1.85 -23.85
C THR A 373 -2.64 -1.51 -23.44
N LEU A 374 -2.42 -1.28 -22.14
CA LEU A 374 -1.10 -0.94 -21.58
C LEU A 374 -0.04 -1.99 -21.94
N CYS A 375 -0.34 -3.27 -21.71
CA CYS A 375 0.62 -4.35 -21.96
C CYS A 375 0.86 -4.51 -23.47
N LEU A 376 -0.21 -4.49 -24.27
CA LEU A 376 -0.12 -4.70 -25.71
C LEU A 376 0.52 -3.52 -26.45
N ALA A 377 0.59 -2.33 -25.86
CA ALA A 377 1.33 -1.22 -26.43
C ALA A 377 2.81 -1.55 -26.69
N CYS A 378 3.42 -2.39 -25.86
CA CYS A 378 4.77 -2.93 -26.08
C CYS A 378 4.75 -4.34 -26.68
N HIS A 379 3.85 -5.21 -26.20
CA HIS A 379 3.88 -6.63 -26.55
C HIS A 379 3.22 -6.98 -27.89
N ALA A 380 2.31 -6.15 -28.42
CA ALA A 380 1.75 -6.36 -29.75
C ALA A 380 2.86 -6.39 -30.80
N THR A 381 2.64 -7.12 -31.88
CA THR A 381 3.61 -7.37 -32.96
C THR A 381 4.84 -8.19 -32.57
N HIS A 382 4.92 -8.70 -31.34
CA HIS A 382 6.05 -9.50 -30.85
C HIS A 382 5.62 -10.84 -30.25
N GLY A 383 6.45 -11.87 -30.45
CA GLY A 383 6.30 -13.16 -29.76
C GLY A 383 4.90 -13.76 -29.88
N PRO A 384 4.25 -14.14 -28.75
CA PRO A 384 2.89 -14.69 -28.76
C PRO A 384 1.82 -13.74 -29.34
N PHE A 385 2.10 -12.44 -29.44
CA PHE A 385 1.18 -11.41 -29.91
C PHE A 385 1.61 -10.81 -31.25
N GLU A 386 2.43 -11.53 -32.04
CA GLU A 386 2.83 -11.11 -33.40
C GLU A 386 1.63 -10.82 -34.32
N GLY A 387 0.49 -11.48 -34.07
CA GLY A 387 -0.76 -11.29 -34.81
C GLY A 387 -1.62 -10.12 -34.34
N VAL A 388 -1.24 -9.42 -33.27
CA VAL A 388 -1.91 -8.19 -32.79
C VAL A 388 -1.18 -7.00 -33.40
N SER A 389 -1.90 -6.20 -34.17
CA SER A 389 -1.38 -4.99 -34.79
C SER A 389 -1.48 -3.78 -33.85
N LYS A 390 -0.75 -2.71 -34.18
CA LYS A 390 -0.85 -1.43 -33.44
C LYS A 390 -2.22 -0.78 -33.60
N ASP A 391 -2.87 -0.98 -34.74
CA ASP A 391 -4.25 -0.54 -34.97
C ASP A 391 -5.21 -1.25 -34.00
N ASP A 392 -5.01 -2.56 -33.76
CA ASP A 392 -5.82 -3.29 -32.79
C ASP A 392 -5.68 -2.70 -31.37
N VAL A 393 -4.46 -2.30 -30.97
CA VAL A 393 -4.20 -1.65 -29.67
C VAL A 393 -4.87 -0.27 -29.57
N ALA A 394 -4.78 0.55 -30.62
CA ALA A 394 -5.45 1.84 -30.69
C ALA A 394 -6.99 1.68 -30.56
N VAL A 395 -7.55 0.61 -31.14
CA VAL A 395 -8.97 0.30 -31.00
C VAL A 395 -9.35 -0.08 -29.57
N LEU A 396 -8.51 -0.86 -28.85
CA LEU A 396 -8.75 -1.16 -27.44
C LEU A 396 -8.81 0.12 -26.59
N GLN A 397 -7.89 1.06 -26.84
CA GLN A 397 -7.87 2.35 -26.13
C GLN A 397 -9.14 3.15 -26.39
N LEU A 398 -9.57 3.26 -27.65
CA LEU A 398 -10.80 3.95 -28.02
C LEU A 398 -12.05 3.26 -27.42
N GLN A 399 -12.06 1.93 -27.36
CA GLN A 399 -13.15 1.15 -26.77
C GLN A 399 -13.24 1.34 -25.25
N ALA A 400 -12.11 1.59 -24.57
CA ALA A 400 -12.07 2.03 -23.18
C ALA A 400 -12.54 3.49 -22.99
N GLY A 401 -12.97 4.18 -24.05
CA GLY A 401 -13.42 5.56 -24.00
C GLY A 401 -12.29 6.58 -23.83
N ARG A 402 -11.04 6.18 -24.09
CA ARG A 402 -9.85 7.02 -23.89
C ARG A 402 -9.34 7.59 -25.21
N GLU A 403 -8.60 8.70 -25.12
CA GLU A 403 -8.15 9.44 -26.30
C GLU A 403 -6.99 8.74 -27.02
N VAL A 404 -7.07 8.77 -28.35
CA VAL A 404 -6.02 8.32 -29.27
C VAL A 404 -5.82 9.37 -30.34
N THR A 405 -4.56 9.68 -30.64
CA THR A 405 -4.22 10.45 -31.84
C THR A 405 -3.35 9.63 -32.78
N LEU A 406 -3.51 9.84 -34.08
CA LEU A 406 -2.67 9.30 -35.14
C LEU A 406 -2.10 10.48 -35.92
N ASP A 407 -0.78 10.61 -35.98
CA ASP A 407 -0.10 11.77 -36.59
C ASP A 407 -0.59 13.13 -36.03
N GLY A 408 -0.95 13.16 -34.74
CA GLY A 408 -1.49 14.34 -34.06
C GLY A 408 -2.95 14.67 -34.37
N VAL A 409 -3.66 13.81 -35.09
CA VAL A 409 -5.09 13.94 -35.36
C VAL A 409 -5.87 12.98 -34.47
N ALA A 410 -6.84 13.48 -33.72
CA ALA A 410 -7.71 12.65 -32.88
C ALA A 410 -8.46 11.60 -33.72
N LEU A 411 -8.39 10.34 -33.28
CA LEU A 411 -9.06 9.21 -33.90
C LEU A 411 -10.44 8.99 -33.23
N THR A 412 -11.40 8.46 -33.98
CA THR A 412 -12.73 8.09 -33.45
C THR A 412 -13.07 6.64 -33.81
N LEU A 413 -13.90 5.98 -33.00
CA LEU A 413 -14.37 4.61 -33.25
C LEU A 413 -15.05 4.42 -34.61
N GLU A 414 -15.67 5.45 -35.18
CA GLU A 414 -16.29 5.38 -36.52
C GLU A 414 -15.26 5.12 -37.65
N GLY A 415 -13.96 5.34 -37.39
CA GLY A 415 -12.86 5.15 -38.33
C GLY A 415 -12.18 3.80 -38.29
N VAL A 416 -12.62 2.87 -37.43
CA VAL A 416 -11.91 1.61 -37.14
C VAL A 416 -12.84 0.41 -37.08
N ASP A 417 -12.35 -0.78 -37.47
CA ASP A 417 -13.12 -2.03 -37.39
C ASP A 417 -13.01 -2.65 -35.99
N LEU A 418 -13.87 -2.16 -35.09
CA LEU A 418 -13.90 -2.56 -33.69
C LEU A 418 -14.01 -4.08 -33.51
N MET A 419 -14.90 -4.72 -34.25
CA MET A 419 -15.15 -6.16 -34.09
C MET A 419 -13.97 -7.00 -34.56
N VAL A 420 -13.28 -6.59 -35.63
CA VAL A 420 -12.09 -7.30 -36.09
C VAL A 420 -10.96 -7.19 -35.07
N ALA A 421 -10.70 -5.99 -34.56
CA ALA A 421 -9.62 -5.77 -33.60
C ALA A 421 -9.83 -6.56 -32.29
N LEU A 422 -11.03 -6.49 -31.71
CA LEU A 422 -11.36 -7.26 -30.51
C LEU A 422 -11.21 -8.77 -30.73
N ASN A 423 -11.61 -9.28 -31.90
CA ASN A 423 -11.43 -10.69 -32.23
C ASN A 423 -9.95 -11.07 -32.43
N ASN A 424 -9.14 -10.20 -33.03
CA ASN A 424 -7.70 -10.46 -33.19
C ASN A 424 -7.01 -10.57 -31.83
N VAL A 425 -7.28 -9.61 -30.93
CA VAL A 425 -6.76 -9.60 -29.56
C VAL A 425 -7.24 -10.84 -28.79
N ALA A 426 -8.54 -11.10 -28.76
CA ALA A 426 -9.11 -12.24 -28.05
C ALA A 426 -8.53 -13.58 -28.54
N ARG A 427 -8.32 -13.74 -29.85
CA ARG A 427 -7.71 -14.95 -30.43
C ARG A 427 -6.24 -15.07 -30.07
N ALA A 428 -5.48 -13.98 -30.11
CA ALA A 428 -4.06 -14.00 -29.76
C ALA A 428 -3.87 -14.33 -28.27
N VAL A 429 -4.61 -13.65 -27.39
CA VAL A 429 -4.61 -13.92 -25.95
C VAL A 429 -5.08 -15.34 -25.65
N GLY A 430 -6.20 -15.78 -26.23
CA GLY A 430 -6.69 -17.16 -26.05
C GLY A 430 -5.70 -18.22 -26.54
N SER A 431 -4.99 -17.95 -27.64
CA SER A 431 -3.91 -18.83 -28.13
C SER A 431 -2.72 -18.87 -27.18
N HIS A 432 -2.32 -17.72 -26.64
CA HIS A 432 -1.25 -17.62 -25.64
C HIS A 432 -1.63 -18.40 -24.37
N MET A 433 -2.81 -18.14 -23.81
CA MET A 433 -3.38 -18.87 -22.66
C MET A 433 -3.48 -20.38 -22.91
N SER A 434 -3.89 -20.80 -24.12
CA SER A 434 -3.94 -22.22 -24.49
C SER A 434 -2.57 -22.88 -24.43
N LYS A 435 -1.53 -22.16 -24.84
CA LYS A 435 -0.18 -22.69 -24.98
C LYS A 435 0.55 -22.71 -23.64
N GLU A 436 0.41 -21.65 -22.86
CA GLU A 436 1.17 -21.47 -21.62
C GLU A 436 0.43 -22.02 -20.38
N ALA A 437 -0.90 -21.96 -20.36
CA ALA A 437 -1.73 -22.37 -19.21
C ALA A 437 -2.78 -23.44 -19.52
N GLY A 438 -2.87 -23.92 -20.77
CA GLY A 438 -3.88 -24.91 -21.17
C GLY A 438 -5.32 -24.37 -21.21
N MET A 439 -5.51 -23.05 -21.12
CA MET A 439 -6.81 -22.39 -21.00
C MET A 439 -7.44 -21.97 -22.35
N GLY A 440 -7.18 -22.72 -23.43
CA GLY A 440 -7.59 -22.32 -24.79
C GLY A 440 -9.10 -22.31 -25.07
N GLY A 441 -9.90 -22.94 -24.20
CA GLY A 441 -11.35 -22.93 -24.26
C GLY A 441 -12.01 -21.88 -23.36
N ALA A 442 -11.23 -21.13 -22.60
CA ALA A 442 -11.76 -20.11 -21.70
C ALA A 442 -12.25 -18.89 -22.50
N LEU A 443 -13.30 -18.24 -22.01
CA LEU A 443 -13.84 -17.03 -22.64
C LEU A 443 -12.91 -15.86 -22.35
N TYR A 444 -12.60 -15.04 -23.35
CA TYR A 444 -11.83 -13.81 -23.17
C TYR A 444 -12.75 -12.72 -22.60
N THR A 445 -12.58 -12.40 -21.32
CA THR A 445 -13.38 -11.44 -20.54
C THR A 445 -12.47 -10.55 -19.68
N PRO A 446 -11.48 -9.85 -20.26
CA PRO A 446 -10.42 -9.17 -19.49
C PRO A 446 -10.94 -8.07 -18.55
N THR A 447 -12.09 -7.47 -18.88
CA THR A 447 -12.71 -6.37 -18.11
C THR A 447 -13.84 -6.85 -17.20
N ASP A 448 -14.10 -8.16 -17.12
CA ASP A 448 -15.10 -8.70 -16.22
C ASP A 448 -14.50 -8.77 -14.80
N PRO A 449 -14.99 -7.98 -13.84
CA PRO A 449 -14.42 -7.91 -12.49
C PRO A 449 -14.57 -9.22 -11.72
N ASP A 450 -15.60 -10.03 -12.01
CA ASP A 450 -15.85 -11.30 -11.32
C ASP A 450 -15.06 -12.45 -11.95
N ASN A 451 -14.68 -12.30 -13.23
CA ASN A 451 -13.98 -13.32 -13.98
C ASN A 451 -13.08 -12.72 -15.10
N PRO A 452 -11.97 -12.04 -14.75
CA PRO A 452 -11.15 -11.25 -15.67
C PRO A 452 -10.23 -12.12 -16.57
N VAL A 453 -10.78 -13.17 -17.16
CA VAL A 453 -10.05 -14.17 -17.92
C VAL A 453 -9.42 -13.56 -19.16
N GLY A 454 -8.10 -13.73 -19.28
CA GLY A 454 -7.32 -13.15 -20.37
C GLY A 454 -6.90 -11.69 -20.14
N SER A 455 -7.21 -11.10 -18.98
CA SER A 455 -6.49 -9.89 -18.54
C SER A 455 -5.02 -10.24 -18.28
N CYS A 456 -4.11 -9.45 -18.85
CA CYS A 456 -2.68 -9.64 -18.63
C CYS A 456 -2.33 -9.41 -17.15
N ALA A 457 -2.93 -8.39 -16.53
CA ALA A 457 -2.68 -8.06 -15.13
C ALA A 457 -3.21 -9.13 -14.17
N SER A 458 -4.38 -9.73 -14.44
CA SER A 458 -4.92 -10.78 -13.54
C SER A 458 -4.02 -12.01 -13.46
N CYS A 459 -3.36 -12.38 -14.57
CA CYS A 459 -2.44 -13.53 -14.58
C CYS A 459 -1.00 -13.17 -14.19
N HIS A 460 -0.47 -12.03 -14.66
CA HIS A 460 0.94 -11.67 -14.53
C HIS A 460 1.23 -10.69 -13.39
N MET A 461 0.21 -10.07 -12.80
CA MET A 461 0.35 -9.24 -11.61
C MET A 461 -0.61 -9.74 -10.52
N PRO A 462 -0.55 -11.05 -10.17
CA PRO A 462 -1.48 -11.62 -9.21
C PRO A 462 -1.37 -10.90 -7.87
N MET A 463 -2.48 -10.77 -7.17
CA MET A 463 -2.46 -10.20 -5.82
C MET A 463 -1.93 -11.25 -4.85
N ILE A 464 -0.69 -11.08 -4.41
CA ILE A 464 0.06 -12.05 -3.59
C ILE A 464 0.60 -11.49 -2.29
N GLY A 465 0.64 -10.16 -2.17
CA GLY A 465 1.03 -9.49 -0.94
C GLY A 465 -0.16 -9.28 0.00
N ARG A 466 0.14 -9.05 1.27
CA ARG A 466 -0.83 -8.69 2.31
C ARG A 466 -0.35 -7.56 3.20
N LEU A 467 -1.11 -7.26 4.26
CA LEU A 467 -0.66 -6.39 5.34
C LEU A 467 0.21 -7.06 6.39
N PHE A 468 1.53 -6.85 6.25
CA PHE A 468 2.52 -7.42 7.14
C PHE A 468 2.36 -7.06 8.64
N ASP A 469 1.63 -5.99 8.99
CA ASP A 469 1.57 -5.52 10.38
C ASP A 469 0.83 -6.47 11.34
N ASN A 470 0.05 -7.44 10.84
CA ASN A 470 -0.70 -8.39 11.67
C ASN A 470 -0.85 -9.74 10.98
N ASP A 471 -0.63 -10.82 11.74
CA ASP A 471 -0.89 -12.19 11.30
C ASP A 471 -2.38 -12.49 11.43
N ASP A 472 -3.16 -12.08 10.42
CA ASP A 472 -4.60 -12.30 10.38
C ASP A 472 -5.13 -12.45 8.93
N ASP A 473 -6.18 -13.26 8.76
CA ASP A 473 -6.76 -13.61 7.45
C ASP A 473 -7.72 -12.56 6.85
N ALA A 474 -8.10 -11.51 7.58
CA ALA A 474 -9.03 -10.47 7.07
C ALA A 474 -8.36 -9.50 6.09
N GLN A 475 -7.10 -9.71 5.76
CA GLN A 475 -6.37 -8.88 4.80
C GLN A 475 -6.31 -9.52 3.41
N TYR A 476 -6.94 -10.69 3.27
CA TYR A 476 -7.09 -11.44 2.04
C TYR A 476 -8.54 -11.46 1.60
N HIS A 477 -8.74 -11.73 0.32
CA HIS A 477 -9.99 -12.23 -0.19
C HIS A 477 -10.02 -13.75 0.05
N LEU A 478 -10.95 -14.21 0.87
CA LEU A 478 -11.18 -15.64 1.14
C LEU A 478 -12.31 -16.18 0.25
N ASP A 479 -12.15 -17.42 -0.19
CA ASP A 479 -13.20 -18.19 -0.86
C ASP A 479 -12.98 -19.69 -0.58
N PHE A 480 -13.91 -20.55 -1.01
CA PHE A 480 -13.79 -21.98 -0.80
C PHE A 480 -12.81 -22.64 -1.77
N ASP A 481 -11.99 -23.56 -1.25
CA ASP A 481 -11.24 -24.50 -2.04
C ASP A 481 -12.14 -25.60 -2.66
N ALA A 482 -11.56 -26.48 -3.46
CA ALA A 482 -12.29 -27.58 -4.11
C ALA A 482 -12.89 -28.61 -3.12
N ASN A 483 -12.51 -28.58 -1.85
CA ASN A 483 -13.03 -29.45 -0.79
C ASN A 483 -14.12 -28.76 0.06
N GLY A 484 -14.33 -27.45 -0.14
CA GLY A 484 -15.27 -26.64 0.62
C GLY A 484 -14.69 -26.04 1.91
N ASN A 485 -13.36 -26.03 2.05
CA ASN A 485 -12.66 -25.37 3.16
C ASN A 485 -12.40 -23.90 2.80
N ILE A 486 -12.33 -23.03 3.80
CA ILE A 486 -11.97 -21.62 3.58
C ILE A 486 -10.49 -21.55 3.19
N ALA A 487 -10.18 -20.75 2.17
CA ALA A 487 -8.83 -20.60 1.65
C ALA A 487 -8.60 -19.19 1.09
N VAL A 488 -7.34 -18.78 1.01
CA VAL A 488 -6.95 -17.53 0.34
C VAL A 488 -7.22 -17.62 -1.17
N ALA A 489 -8.13 -16.80 -1.66
CA ALA A 489 -8.36 -16.59 -3.09
C ALA A 489 -7.35 -15.57 -3.65
N GLU A 490 -7.21 -14.41 -3.02
CA GLU A 490 -6.32 -13.32 -3.47
C GLU A 490 -5.79 -12.50 -2.30
N GLY A 491 -4.57 -11.96 -2.47
CA GLY A 491 -4.01 -10.92 -1.60
C GLY A 491 -4.61 -9.54 -1.85
N ASN A 492 -3.97 -8.51 -1.31
CA ASN A 492 -4.39 -7.11 -1.48
C ASN A 492 -3.40 -6.23 -2.23
N VAL A 493 -2.24 -6.80 -2.60
CA VAL A 493 -1.16 -6.11 -3.34
C VAL A 493 -0.76 -6.96 -4.53
N ALA A 494 -0.82 -6.36 -5.70
CA ALA A 494 -0.40 -6.95 -6.96
C ALA A 494 1.12 -7.12 -7.01
N SER A 495 1.57 -8.30 -7.45
CA SER A 495 2.98 -8.56 -7.74
C SER A 495 3.48 -7.66 -8.86
N HIS A 496 4.62 -7.01 -8.65
CA HIS A 496 5.35 -6.26 -9.67
C HIS A 496 6.53 -7.06 -10.25
N VAL A 497 6.55 -8.39 -10.07
CA VAL A 497 7.53 -9.29 -10.72
C VAL A 497 7.15 -9.56 -12.19
N PHE A 498 5.86 -9.45 -12.52
CA PHE A 498 5.27 -9.67 -13.85
C PHE A 498 5.32 -11.13 -14.35
N ASP A 499 5.25 -12.10 -13.46
CA ASP A 499 5.23 -13.53 -13.75
C ASP A 499 3.93 -14.21 -13.30
N ILE A 500 3.79 -15.48 -13.66
CA ILE A 500 2.69 -16.31 -13.16
C ILE A 500 3.17 -17.00 -11.88
N VAL A 501 2.48 -16.74 -10.79
CA VAL A 501 2.59 -17.56 -9.58
C VAL A 501 1.70 -18.78 -9.79
N TRP A 502 2.32 -19.96 -9.91
CA TRP A 502 1.59 -21.20 -10.14
C TRP A 502 1.06 -21.80 -8.83
N PRO A 503 -0.07 -22.54 -8.86
CA PRO A 503 -0.60 -23.23 -7.68
C PRO A 503 0.41 -24.16 -7.01
N ALA A 504 1.34 -24.73 -7.78
CA ALA A 504 2.41 -25.57 -7.25
C ALA A 504 3.38 -24.80 -6.34
N GLN A 505 3.59 -23.49 -6.55
CA GLN A 505 4.38 -22.66 -5.65
C GLN A 505 3.63 -22.45 -4.33
N SER A 506 2.33 -22.15 -4.38
CA SER A 506 1.47 -22.05 -3.18
C SER A 506 1.43 -23.37 -2.39
N ALA A 507 1.39 -24.52 -3.09
CA ALA A 507 1.34 -25.84 -2.46
C ALA A 507 2.53 -26.14 -1.55
N ILE A 508 3.71 -25.59 -1.87
CA ILE A 508 4.90 -25.72 -1.02
C ILE A 508 4.68 -25.07 0.35
N TYR A 509 3.97 -23.94 0.40
CA TYR A 509 3.65 -23.26 1.66
C TYR A 509 2.58 -24.01 2.45
N ALA A 510 1.54 -24.49 1.76
CA ALA A 510 0.44 -25.23 2.36
C ALA A 510 0.88 -26.50 3.12
N GLU A 511 1.97 -27.15 2.70
CA GLU A 511 2.49 -28.35 3.40
C GLU A 511 2.90 -28.10 4.86
N THR A 512 3.20 -26.84 5.21
CA THR A 512 3.67 -26.45 6.54
C THR A 512 2.84 -25.35 7.19
N ALA A 513 1.85 -24.84 6.48
CA ALA A 513 0.97 -23.80 6.97
C ALA A 513 0.09 -24.34 8.10
N THR A 514 -0.13 -23.49 9.08
CA THR A 514 -1.11 -23.66 10.16
C THR A 514 -2.27 -22.69 10.03
N HIS A 515 -2.09 -21.66 9.19
CA HIS A 515 -3.08 -20.64 8.88
C HIS A 515 -3.01 -20.26 7.40
N ASP A 516 -4.15 -19.85 6.85
CA ASP A 516 -4.29 -19.35 5.49
C ASP A 516 -3.31 -18.21 5.12
N TYR A 517 -3.08 -17.24 6.02
CA TYR A 517 -2.12 -16.13 5.80
C TYR A 517 -0.65 -16.55 5.63
N GLU A 518 -0.33 -17.84 5.84
CA GLU A 518 1.00 -18.41 5.62
C GLU A 518 1.19 -18.94 4.19
N ILE A 519 0.12 -18.98 3.40
CA ILE A 519 0.11 -19.46 2.02
C ILE A 519 0.12 -18.27 1.07
N MET A 520 1.09 -18.27 0.14
CA MET A 520 1.11 -17.30 -0.96
C MET A 520 -0.04 -17.60 -1.92
N SER A 521 -0.96 -16.65 -2.13
CA SER A 521 -1.97 -16.75 -3.20
C SER A 521 -1.30 -16.81 -4.59
N ASN A 522 -2.05 -17.21 -5.61
CA ASN A 522 -1.50 -17.45 -6.93
C ASN A 522 -2.36 -16.87 -8.04
N SER A 523 -1.84 -16.87 -9.27
CA SER A 523 -2.54 -16.32 -10.44
C SER A 523 -3.82 -17.06 -10.83
N CYS A 524 -4.10 -18.21 -10.21
CA CYS A 524 -5.25 -19.05 -10.54
C CYS A 524 -6.31 -19.06 -9.42
N SER A 525 -5.94 -18.76 -8.18
CA SER A 525 -6.80 -18.90 -7.00
C SER A 525 -7.98 -17.93 -7.00
N ALA A 526 -7.90 -16.82 -7.71
CA ALA A 526 -9.04 -15.92 -7.92
C ALA A 526 -10.24 -16.65 -8.57
N CYS A 527 -9.97 -17.43 -9.62
CA CYS A 527 -11.03 -18.02 -10.48
C CYS A 527 -11.22 -19.53 -10.28
N HIS A 528 -10.29 -20.21 -9.61
CA HIS A 528 -10.26 -21.67 -9.54
C HIS A 528 -10.17 -22.19 -8.11
N ASP A 529 -11.23 -22.87 -7.68
CA ASP A 529 -11.32 -23.55 -6.38
C ASP A 529 -10.17 -24.54 -6.13
N TYR A 530 -9.73 -25.29 -7.14
CA TYR A 530 -8.61 -26.24 -7.03
C TYR A 530 -7.25 -25.57 -6.83
N ALA A 531 -7.14 -24.29 -7.15
CA ALA A 531 -5.91 -23.51 -6.99
C ALA A 531 -5.85 -22.77 -5.66
N ARG A 532 -6.96 -22.68 -4.93
CA ARG A 532 -7.02 -22.18 -3.56
C ARG A 532 -6.59 -23.31 -2.63
N LEU A 533 -5.75 -22.97 -1.66
CA LEU A 533 -5.21 -23.94 -0.72
C LEU A 533 -5.48 -23.41 0.68
N SER A 534 -6.18 -24.21 1.47
CA SER A 534 -6.42 -23.93 2.87
C SER A 534 -5.22 -24.37 3.71
N GLY A 535 -4.79 -23.53 4.64
CA GLY A 535 -3.79 -23.81 5.66
C GLY A 535 -4.41 -24.17 7.02
N ASP A 536 -5.72 -23.99 7.15
CA ASP A 536 -6.45 -24.22 8.39
C ASP A 536 -6.78 -25.72 8.55
N ASP A 537 -6.55 -26.26 9.75
CA ASP A 537 -7.04 -27.58 10.15
C ASP A 537 -8.54 -27.48 10.49
N ASP A 538 -9.40 -27.35 9.47
CA ASP A 538 -10.87 -27.27 9.60
C ASP A 538 -11.52 -28.53 10.24
#